data_AF-A0A8H9TAV3-F1
#
_entry.id   AF-A0A8H9TAV3-F1
#
_cell.length_a   1.000
_cell.length_b   1.000
_cell.length_c   1.000
_cell.angle_alpha   90.00
_cell.angle_beta   90.00
_cell.angle_gamma   90.00
#
_symmetry.space_group_name_H-M   'P 1'
#
loop_
_entity.id
_entity.type
_entity.pdbx_description
1 polymer ?
#
loop_
_entity_poly.entity_id
_entity_poly.type
_entity_poly.pdbx_seq_one_letter_code
_entity_poly.pdbx_strand_id
1 'polypeptide(L)'
;MDDLDGDGTTDWGQFGQRKDDGRYQWVVKKGHDKRGVIRTFSWPNDLTDVEPLLLSDTTGDSVSEVALYGKDSNGKVFLRVNDGRLANTRIANFSWPAVWADEQVMELGDLNNDGFNEVALLGINKNSGKYQLVIKDGQATTEYGRLTLEGDWADLVISSYDVNSDGQADVIVNGFSVSSLNRGSVVYSGSNLEIINSSTH
;
A
#
# COMPACT_ATOMS: atom_id res chain seq x y z
N MET A 1 6.25 3.98 -12.74
CA MET A 1 7.62 4.46 -12.45
C MET A 1 7.68 5.88 -12.94
N ASP A 2 8.53 6.69 -12.33
CA ASP A 2 8.82 8.05 -12.80
C ASP A 2 9.99 8.05 -13.79
N ASP A 3 10.37 9.23 -14.28
CA ASP A 3 11.58 9.42 -15.09
C ASP A 3 12.84 9.28 -14.21
N LEU A 4 13.43 8.09 -14.21
CA LEU A 4 14.51 7.73 -13.30
C LEU A 4 15.89 8.10 -13.87
N ASP A 5 16.04 8.18 -15.18
CA ASP A 5 17.30 8.56 -15.84
C ASP A 5 17.36 10.01 -16.33
N GLY A 6 16.29 10.78 -16.12
CA GLY A 6 16.23 12.23 -16.31
C GLY A 6 16.18 12.63 -17.78
N ASP A 7 15.70 11.75 -18.65
CA ASP A 7 15.65 11.98 -20.09
C ASP A 7 14.39 12.71 -20.57
N GLY A 8 13.46 13.00 -19.64
CA GLY A 8 12.19 13.66 -19.89
C GLY A 8 11.05 12.72 -20.27
N THR A 9 11.25 11.40 -20.20
CA THR A 9 10.21 10.39 -20.47
C THR A 9 9.95 9.50 -19.27
N THR A 10 8.66 9.21 -19.02
CA THR A 10 8.26 8.30 -17.93
C THR A 10 8.76 6.89 -18.20
N ASP A 11 9.50 6.31 -17.26
CA ASP A 11 10.00 4.94 -17.36
C ASP A 11 8.94 3.89 -17.01
N TRP A 12 9.28 2.63 -17.24
CA TRP A 12 8.40 1.51 -16.91
C TRP A 12 9.11 0.38 -16.17
N GLY A 13 8.34 -0.34 -15.37
CA GLY A 13 8.80 -1.40 -14.49
C GLY A 13 8.30 -2.77 -14.91
N GLN A 14 9.12 -3.79 -14.71
CA GLN A 14 8.73 -5.19 -14.81
C GLN A 14 9.09 -5.92 -13.52
N PHE A 15 8.07 -6.44 -12.83
CA PHE A 15 8.24 -7.22 -11.61
C PHE A 15 8.19 -8.73 -11.90
N GLY A 16 8.95 -9.52 -11.16
CA GLY A 16 8.89 -10.98 -11.24
C GLY A 16 9.82 -11.69 -10.26
N GLN A 17 9.67 -13.01 -10.18
CA GLN A 17 10.51 -13.88 -9.36
C GLN A 17 11.55 -14.60 -10.24
N ARG A 18 12.81 -14.59 -9.80
CA ARG A 18 13.90 -15.32 -10.45
C ARG A 18 13.70 -16.82 -10.27
N LYS A 19 13.93 -17.61 -11.32
CA LYS A 19 13.78 -19.08 -11.26
C LYS A 19 14.99 -19.80 -10.65
N ASP A 20 16.17 -19.19 -10.67
CA ASP A 20 17.42 -19.80 -10.21
C ASP A 20 17.61 -19.71 -8.70
N ASP A 21 17.23 -18.58 -8.08
CA ASP A 21 17.39 -18.36 -6.62
C ASP A 21 16.10 -17.91 -5.91
N GLY A 22 15.00 -17.75 -6.64
CA GLY A 22 13.69 -17.36 -6.11
C GLY A 22 13.60 -15.90 -5.65
N ARG A 23 14.63 -15.06 -5.84
CA ARG A 23 14.56 -13.65 -5.45
C ARG A 23 13.54 -12.89 -6.29
N TYR A 24 12.81 -11.98 -5.66
CA TYR A 24 11.94 -11.05 -6.37
C TYR A 24 12.76 -9.89 -6.94
N GLN A 25 12.45 -9.49 -8.16
CA GLN A 25 13.09 -8.37 -8.85
C GLN A 25 12.08 -7.44 -9.46
N TRP A 26 12.39 -6.15 -9.38
CA TRP A 26 11.75 -5.10 -10.16
C TRP A 26 12.81 -4.50 -11.09
N VAL A 27 12.65 -4.72 -12.39
CA VAL A 27 13.56 -4.20 -13.42
C VAL A 27 12.93 -2.96 -14.04
N VAL A 28 13.63 -1.82 -13.97
CA VAL A 28 13.20 -0.55 -14.57
C VAL A 28 13.88 -0.39 -15.92
N LYS A 29 13.09 -0.04 -16.94
CA LYS A 29 13.54 0.19 -18.31
C LYS A 29 13.09 1.57 -18.79
N LYS A 30 13.84 2.07 -19.78
CA LYS A 30 13.63 3.36 -20.41
C LYS A 30 12.23 3.47 -20.99
N GLY A 31 11.58 4.62 -20.79
CA GLY A 31 10.31 4.97 -21.41
C GLY A 31 10.38 5.08 -22.93
N HIS A 32 11.44 5.70 -23.43
CA HIS A 32 11.60 6.01 -24.86
C HIS A 32 12.42 4.99 -25.67
N ASP A 33 13.14 4.07 -25.02
CA ASP A 33 13.94 3.02 -25.67
C ASP A 33 13.56 1.63 -25.16
N LYS A 34 13.33 0.71 -26.11
CA LYS A 34 13.11 -0.71 -25.84
C LYS A 34 14.35 -1.42 -25.30
N ARG A 35 15.53 -0.82 -25.47
CA ARG A 35 16.82 -1.31 -24.96
C ARG A 35 17.19 -0.58 -23.69
N GLY A 36 17.89 -1.29 -22.81
CA GLY A 36 18.45 -0.71 -21.60
C GLY A 36 17.64 -1.07 -20.37
N VAL A 37 18.39 -1.38 -19.32
CA VAL A 37 17.89 -1.47 -17.94
C VAL A 37 18.49 -0.27 -17.24
N ILE A 38 17.64 0.57 -16.64
CA ILE A 38 18.08 1.71 -15.84
C ILE A 38 18.51 1.19 -14.48
N ARG A 39 17.68 0.33 -13.88
CA ARG A 39 17.87 -0.16 -12.51
C ARG A 39 17.23 -1.51 -12.30
N THR A 40 17.72 -2.23 -11.29
CA THR A 40 17.08 -3.45 -10.81
C THR A 40 17.06 -3.44 -9.29
N PHE A 41 15.87 -3.49 -8.73
CA PHE A 41 15.65 -3.73 -7.30
C PHE A 41 15.54 -5.22 -7.07
N SER A 42 16.08 -5.70 -5.96
CA SER A 42 16.04 -7.12 -5.61
C SER A 42 15.68 -7.30 -4.14
N TRP A 43 14.82 -8.27 -3.87
CA TRP A 43 14.43 -8.65 -2.52
C TRP A 43 14.78 -10.12 -2.26
N PRO A 44 15.03 -10.50 -0.99
CA PRO A 44 15.24 -11.89 -0.62
C PRO A 44 14.05 -12.79 -0.96
N ASN A 45 14.32 -14.09 -1.09
CA ASN A 45 13.33 -15.14 -1.31
C ASN A 45 12.83 -15.71 0.03
N ASP A 46 12.24 -14.85 0.86
CA ASP A 46 11.76 -15.21 2.20
C ASP A 46 10.29 -14.83 2.43
N LEU A 47 9.62 -14.32 1.39
CA LEU A 47 8.19 -14.03 1.37
C LEU A 47 7.47 -14.87 0.31
N THR A 48 6.21 -15.21 0.57
CA THR A 48 5.26 -15.81 -0.38
C THR A 48 4.10 -14.87 -0.63
N ASP A 49 3.24 -15.19 -1.61
CA ASP A 49 2.09 -14.35 -2.02
C ASP A 49 2.51 -12.89 -2.26
N VAL A 50 3.64 -12.73 -2.97
CA VAL A 50 4.29 -11.43 -3.10
C VAL A 50 3.65 -10.58 -4.18
N GLU A 51 3.29 -9.36 -3.84
CA GLU A 51 2.80 -8.34 -4.77
C GLU A 51 3.67 -7.08 -4.72
N PRO A 52 3.97 -6.47 -5.89
CA PRO A 52 4.67 -5.20 -5.97
C PRO A 52 3.74 -4.03 -5.66
N LEU A 53 4.31 -2.95 -5.10
CA LEU A 53 3.59 -1.71 -4.83
C LEU A 53 4.49 -0.50 -5.13
N LEU A 54 3.93 0.56 -5.70
CA LEU A 54 4.56 1.89 -5.73
C LEU A 54 3.97 2.73 -4.61
N LEU A 55 4.83 3.48 -3.93
CA LEU A 55 4.46 4.43 -2.89
C LEU A 55 4.87 5.84 -3.32
N SER A 56 4.24 6.85 -2.75
CA SER A 56 4.59 8.25 -2.98
C SER A 56 6.05 8.53 -2.60
N ASP A 57 6.67 9.51 -3.23
CA ASP A 57 8.06 9.91 -2.93
C ASP A 57 8.17 10.41 -1.48
N THR A 58 8.92 9.67 -0.68
CA THR A 58 9.18 10.01 0.74
C THR A 58 10.60 10.51 0.95
N THR A 59 11.47 10.34 -0.03
CA THR A 59 12.87 10.76 0.00
C THR A 59 13.05 12.20 -0.51
N GLY A 60 12.00 12.79 -1.10
CA GLY A 60 11.98 14.16 -1.61
C GLY A 60 12.80 14.32 -2.88
N ASP A 61 12.97 13.23 -3.62
CA ASP A 61 13.88 13.13 -4.74
C ASP A 61 13.14 13.13 -6.10
N SER A 62 11.82 13.24 -6.07
CA SER A 62 10.87 13.20 -7.19
C SER A 62 10.73 11.84 -7.87
N VAL A 63 11.08 10.75 -7.19
CA VAL A 63 10.83 9.37 -7.64
C VAL A 63 10.01 8.63 -6.59
N SER A 64 8.90 8.05 -7.03
CA SER A 64 8.05 7.16 -6.25
C SER A 64 8.85 5.99 -5.71
N GLU A 65 8.61 5.63 -4.45
CA GLU A 65 9.32 4.52 -3.81
C GLU A 65 8.84 3.18 -4.34
N VAL A 66 9.72 2.18 -4.32
CA VAL A 66 9.42 0.84 -4.80
C VAL A 66 9.32 -0.13 -3.64
N ALA A 67 8.19 -0.82 -3.56
CA ALA A 67 7.92 -1.75 -2.49
C ALA A 67 7.43 -3.10 -3.02
N LEU A 68 7.47 -4.08 -2.12
CA LEU A 68 6.67 -5.27 -2.23
C LEU A 68 6.09 -5.61 -0.88
N TYR A 69 4.97 -6.30 -0.89
CA TYR A 69 4.45 -6.96 0.30
C TYR A 69 4.25 -8.45 0.06
N GLY A 70 4.19 -9.22 1.14
CA GLY A 70 3.97 -10.66 1.13
C GLY A 70 4.06 -11.25 2.53
N LYS A 71 3.97 -12.57 2.63
CA LYS A 71 3.95 -13.30 3.92
C LYS A 71 5.25 -14.02 4.18
N ASP A 72 5.76 -13.94 5.41
CA ASP A 72 6.87 -14.81 5.83
C ASP A 72 6.41 -16.25 6.09
N SER A 73 7.35 -17.13 6.46
CA SER A 73 7.07 -18.53 6.80
C SER A 73 6.08 -18.74 7.97
N ASN A 74 5.85 -17.71 8.79
CA ASN A 74 4.89 -17.74 9.90
C ASN A 74 3.53 -17.12 9.52
N GLY A 75 3.37 -16.67 8.27
CA GLY A 75 2.17 -15.98 7.79
C GLY A 75 2.08 -14.51 8.19
N LYS A 76 3.15 -13.92 8.75
CA LYS A 76 3.22 -12.49 9.07
C LYS A 76 3.36 -11.70 7.79
N VAL A 77 2.52 -10.69 7.58
CA VAL A 77 2.59 -9.84 6.39
C VAL A 77 3.68 -8.79 6.60
N PHE A 78 4.53 -8.61 5.59
CA PHE A 78 5.57 -7.59 5.55
C PHE A 78 5.38 -6.72 4.32
N LEU A 79 5.53 -5.40 4.48
CA LEU A 79 5.75 -4.46 3.39
C LEU A 79 7.18 -3.95 3.50
N ARG A 80 7.95 -4.06 2.43
CA ARG A 80 9.36 -3.67 2.38
C ARG A 80 9.55 -2.57 1.34
N VAL A 81 9.88 -1.37 1.79
CA VAL A 81 9.96 -0.16 0.96
C VAL A 81 11.41 0.20 0.70
N ASN A 82 11.83 0.14 -0.56
CA ASN A 82 13.12 0.63 -1.01
C ASN A 82 12.96 2.03 -1.60
N ASP A 83 14.02 2.82 -1.47
CA ASP A 83 14.22 4.05 -2.21
C ASP A 83 14.03 3.77 -3.72
N GLY A 84 13.12 4.50 -4.36
CA GLY A 84 12.76 4.36 -5.77
C GLY A 84 13.87 4.77 -6.73
N ARG A 85 14.85 5.55 -6.27
CA ARG A 85 16.04 5.92 -7.04
C ARG A 85 17.25 5.07 -6.70
N LEU A 86 17.38 4.56 -5.47
CA LEU A 86 18.55 3.81 -4.99
C LEU A 86 18.27 2.32 -4.75
N ALA A 87 18.72 1.50 -5.71
CA ALA A 87 18.46 0.04 -5.78
C ALA A 87 18.73 -0.79 -4.52
N ASN A 88 19.66 -0.34 -3.66
CA ASN A 88 20.14 -1.06 -2.49
C ASN A 88 19.86 -0.34 -1.17
N THR A 89 18.89 0.58 -1.17
CA THR A 89 18.56 1.38 0.01
C THR A 89 17.15 1.03 0.47
N ARG A 90 17.04 0.25 1.56
CA ARG A 90 15.78 0.00 2.25
C ARG A 90 15.49 1.20 3.15
N ILE A 91 14.35 1.85 2.96
CA ILE A 91 13.98 3.06 3.72
C ILE A 91 12.94 2.78 4.80
N ALA A 92 12.05 1.81 4.60
CA ALA A 92 11.07 1.42 5.61
C ALA A 92 10.70 -0.08 5.55
N ASN A 93 10.25 -0.61 6.69
CA ASN A 93 9.64 -1.93 6.78
C ASN A 93 8.42 -1.86 7.69
N PHE A 94 7.29 -2.33 7.18
CA PHE A 94 6.06 -2.45 7.96
C PHE A 94 5.71 -3.91 8.11
N SER A 95 4.95 -4.23 9.16
CA SER A 95 4.47 -5.58 9.31
C SER A 95 3.19 -5.69 10.11
N TRP A 96 2.42 -6.73 9.80
CA TRP A 96 1.16 -7.07 10.44
C TRP A 96 1.19 -8.54 10.90
N PRO A 97 0.62 -8.85 12.08
CA PRO A 97 0.66 -10.19 12.65
C PRO A 97 -0.04 -11.23 11.76
N ALA A 98 0.25 -12.52 11.96
CA ALA A 98 -0.23 -13.63 11.13
C ALA A 98 -1.72 -14.01 11.33
N VAL A 99 -2.60 -13.01 11.43
CA VAL A 99 -4.04 -13.16 11.73
C VAL A 99 -4.95 -12.72 10.57
N TRP A 100 -4.40 -12.51 9.38
CA TRP A 100 -5.12 -11.98 8.23
C TRP A 100 -5.32 -13.01 7.12
N ALA A 101 -6.49 -12.95 6.48
CA ALA A 101 -6.83 -13.62 5.22
C ALA A 101 -7.34 -12.58 4.22
N ASP A 102 -7.28 -12.89 2.93
CA ASP A 102 -7.68 -12.00 1.82
C ASP A 102 -7.12 -10.57 2.00
N GLU A 103 -5.81 -10.51 2.23
CA GLU A 103 -5.12 -9.27 2.52
C GLU A 103 -4.83 -8.47 1.24
N GLN A 104 -4.79 -7.15 1.41
CA GLN A 104 -4.27 -6.19 0.45
C GLN A 104 -3.53 -5.11 1.21
N VAL A 105 -2.36 -4.74 0.73
CA VAL A 105 -1.57 -3.62 1.30
C VAL A 105 -1.60 -2.45 0.33
N MET A 106 -1.78 -1.25 0.88
CA MET A 106 -1.90 -0.01 0.13
C MET A 106 -1.30 1.17 0.87
N GLU A 107 -1.04 2.24 0.12
CA GLU A 107 -0.75 3.57 0.64
C GLU A 107 -2.06 4.33 0.92
N LEU A 108 -2.09 5.12 1.99
CA LEU A 108 -3.11 6.13 2.27
C LEU A 108 -2.46 7.52 2.20
N GLY A 109 -3.24 8.60 2.15
CA GLY A 109 -2.68 9.94 2.29
C GLY A 109 -2.21 10.21 3.71
N ASP A 110 -1.49 11.30 3.92
CA ASP A 110 -1.04 11.78 5.23
C ASP A 110 -2.24 12.12 6.14
N LEU A 111 -2.52 11.23 7.09
CA LEU A 111 -3.64 11.29 8.03
C LEU A 111 -3.28 12.10 9.29
N ASN A 112 -1.99 12.29 9.57
CA ASN A 112 -1.50 12.86 10.82
C ASN A 112 -0.72 14.19 10.64
N ASN A 113 -0.57 14.65 9.39
CA ASN A 113 0.18 15.83 8.95
C ASN A 113 1.67 15.82 9.34
N ASP A 114 2.31 14.66 9.40
CA ASP A 114 3.76 14.55 9.65
C ASP A 114 4.62 14.64 8.38
N GLY A 115 3.98 14.73 7.22
CA GLY A 115 4.61 14.81 5.90
C GLY A 115 4.85 13.45 5.25
N PHE A 116 4.41 12.34 5.85
CA PHE A 116 4.54 10.99 5.32
C PHE A 116 3.16 10.36 5.17
N ASN A 117 2.90 9.82 3.98
CA ASN A 117 1.71 9.02 3.72
C ASN A 117 1.69 7.74 4.59
N GLU A 118 0.54 7.41 5.18
CA GLU A 118 0.31 6.15 5.88
C GLU A 118 0.34 4.94 4.95
N VAL A 119 0.50 3.74 5.53
CA VAL A 119 0.28 2.47 4.83
C VAL A 119 -0.71 1.61 5.59
N ALA A 120 -1.56 0.87 4.87
CA ALA A 120 -2.61 0.08 5.49
C ALA A 120 -2.67 -1.34 4.95
N LEU A 121 -3.09 -2.26 5.81
CA LEU A 121 -3.54 -3.59 5.42
C LEU A 121 -5.06 -3.65 5.54
N LEU A 122 -5.74 -3.91 4.43
CA LEU A 122 -7.12 -4.37 4.42
C LEU A 122 -7.12 -5.88 4.43
N GLY A 123 -7.94 -6.51 5.26
CA GLY A 123 -8.11 -7.97 5.21
C GLY A 123 -9.13 -8.48 6.22
N ILE A 124 -9.41 -9.78 6.14
CA ILE A 124 -10.30 -10.46 7.07
C ILE A 124 -9.49 -10.91 8.29
N ASN A 125 -9.86 -10.43 9.47
CA ASN A 125 -9.28 -10.91 10.72
C ASN A 125 -9.77 -12.34 11.00
N LYS A 126 -8.86 -13.32 11.04
CA LYS A 126 -9.17 -14.74 11.23
C LYS A 126 -9.89 -15.04 12.56
N ASN A 127 -9.72 -14.20 13.57
CA ASN A 127 -10.33 -14.42 14.89
C ASN A 127 -11.77 -13.91 14.95
N SER A 128 -12.07 -12.76 14.31
CA SER A 128 -13.41 -12.17 14.33
C SER A 128 -14.24 -12.47 13.08
N GLY A 129 -13.61 -12.88 11.97
CA GLY A 129 -14.23 -13.04 10.66
C GLY A 129 -14.65 -11.72 10.01
N LYS A 130 -14.17 -10.57 10.51
CA LYS A 130 -14.54 -9.24 10.03
C LYS A 130 -13.45 -8.64 9.16
N TYR A 131 -13.85 -7.85 8.17
CA TYR A 131 -12.92 -6.96 7.47
C TYR A 131 -12.40 -5.91 8.44
N GLN A 132 -11.09 -5.69 8.42
CA GLN A 132 -10.45 -4.60 9.13
C GLN A 132 -9.44 -3.90 8.23
N LEU A 133 -9.32 -2.60 8.41
CA LEU A 133 -8.23 -1.79 7.87
C LEU A 133 -7.28 -1.47 9.02
N VAL A 134 -6.04 -1.96 8.97
CA VAL A 134 -5.02 -1.69 10.01
C VAL A 134 -3.96 -0.77 9.43
N ILE A 135 -3.92 0.44 9.96
CA ILE A 135 -3.14 1.56 9.44
C ILE A 135 -1.85 1.70 10.24
N LYS A 136 -0.72 1.78 9.54
CA LYS A 136 0.59 2.09 10.08
C LYS A 136 0.96 3.51 9.66
N ASP A 137 1.47 4.25 10.63
CA ASP A 137 2.07 5.56 10.46
C ASP A 137 3.27 5.46 9.52
N GLY A 138 3.31 6.29 8.48
CA GLY A 138 4.30 6.22 7.41
C GLY A 138 5.73 6.50 7.89
N GLN A 139 5.89 7.41 8.85
CA GLN A 139 7.18 7.82 9.39
C GLN A 139 7.60 6.95 10.59
N ALA A 140 6.72 6.80 11.57
CA ALA A 140 6.99 6.10 12.82
C ALA A 140 6.95 4.58 12.67
N THR A 141 6.31 4.05 11.62
CA THR A 141 6.10 2.61 11.34
C THR A 141 5.28 1.86 12.40
N THR A 142 4.75 2.57 13.39
CA THR A 142 3.84 2.07 14.42
C THR A 142 2.40 2.06 13.95
N GLU A 143 1.50 1.43 14.70
CA GLU A 143 0.07 1.51 14.37
C GLU A 143 -0.46 2.92 14.61
N TYR A 144 -0.99 3.53 13.56
CA TYR A 144 -1.74 4.79 13.64
C TYR A 144 -3.14 4.52 14.19
N GLY A 145 -3.80 3.51 13.63
CA GLY A 145 -5.12 3.09 14.08
C GLY A 145 -5.68 1.91 13.29
N ARG A 146 -6.93 1.56 13.57
CA ARG A 146 -7.63 0.48 12.87
C ARG A 146 -9.12 0.74 12.77
N LEU A 147 -9.70 0.31 11.66
CA LEU A 147 -11.14 0.31 11.42
C LEU A 147 -11.64 -1.12 11.37
N THR A 148 -12.75 -1.41 12.08
CA THR A 148 -13.51 -2.64 11.86
C THR A 148 -14.71 -2.30 11.00
N LEU A 149 -14.80 -2.91 9.82
CA LEU A 149 -15.86 -2.63 8.85
C LEU A 149 -17.06 -3.51 9.18
N GLU A 150 -18.03 -2.94 9.87
CA GLU A 150 -19.25 -3.63 10.24
C GLU A 150 -20.19 -3.82 9.04
N GLY A 151 -20.87 -4.97 9.00
CA GLY A 151 -21.75 -5.36 7.90
C GLY A 151 -21.20 -6.53 7.07
N ASP A 152 -21.88 -6.82 5.98
CA ASP A 152 -21.56 -7.87 5.02
C ASP A 152 -21.01 -7.27 3.72
N TRP A 153 -19.80 -6.71 3.82
CA TRP A 153 -19.16 -6.06 2.68
C TRP A 153 -18.59 -7.06 1.66
N ALA A 154 -18.64 -6.66 0.39
CA ALA A 154 -17.90 -7.26 -0.72
C ALA A 154 -17.36 -6.15 -1.65
N ASP A 155 -16.35 -6.52 -2.46
CA ASP A 155 -15.59 -5.64 -3.35
C ASP A 155 -15.20 -4.31 -2.70
N LEU A 156 -14.57 -4.41 -1.52
CA LEU A 156 -14.06 -3.25 -0.80
C LEU A 156 -12.97 -2.55 -1.60
N VAL A 157 -13.12 -1.24 -1.74
CA VAL A 157 -12.13 -0.34 -2.34
C VAL A 157 -11.87 0.78 -1.35
N ILE A 158 -10.60 0.95 -0.99
CA ILE A 158 -10.15 2.02 -0.11
C ILE A 158 -9.51 3.10 -0.96
N SER A 159 -9.86 4.35 -0.68
CA SER A 159 -9.17 5.53 -1.21
C SER A 159 -8.89 6.50 -0.08
N SER A 160 -7.91 7.37 -0.25
CA SER A 160 -7.56 8.36 0.76
C SER A 160 -7.21 9.70 0.14
N TYR A 161 -7.91 10.75 0.56
CA TYR A 161 -7.74 12.14 0.16
C TYR A 161 -8.56 13.03 1.10
N ASP A 162 -8.24 14.32 1.17
CA ASP A 162 -8.97 15.29 1.99
C ASP A 162 -10.39 15.53 1.43
N VAL A 163 -11.42 15.02 2.11
CA VAL A 163 -12.83 15.12 1.67
C VAL A 163 -13.51 16.34 2.27
N ASN A 164 -13.07 16.74 3.47
CA ASN A 164 -13.72 17.78 4.26
C ASN A 164 -12.99 19.15 4.19
N SER A 165 -11.89 19.23 3.45
CA SER A 165 -11.02 20.39 3.29
C SER A 165 -10.35 20.85 4.59
N ASP A 166 -10.03 19.94 5.51
CA ASP A 166 -9.35 20.24 6.76
C ASP A 166 -7.82 20.20 6.67
N GLY A 167 -7.29 19.80 5.51
CA GLY A 167 -5.86 19.73 5.22
C GLY A 167 -5.20 18.42 5.63
N GLN A 168 -5.93 17.44 6.14
CA GLN A 168 -5.49 16.04 6.32
C GLN A 168 -6.20 15.14 5.32
N ALA A 169 -5.55 14.06 4.91
CA ALA A 169 -6.24 13.06 4.10
C ALA A 169 -7.27 12.30 4.97
N ASP A 170 -8.41 11.96 4.38
CA ASP A 170 -9.41 11.09 5.01
C ASP A 170 -9.31 9.66 4.47
N VAL A 171 -10.01 8.72 5.11
CA VAL A 171 -10.13 7.34 4.61
C VAL A 171 -11.54 7.10 4.11
N ILE A 172 -11.67 6.77 2.83
CA ILE A 172 -12.93 6.48 2.17
C ILE A 172 -13.00 4.98 1.89
N VAL A 173 -14.02 4.33 2.42
CA VAL A 173 -14.31 2.91 2.22
C VAL A 173 -15.53 2.79 1.32
N ASN A 174 -15.35 2.25 0.12
CA ASN A 174 -16.42 1.95 -0.82
C ASN A 174 -16.60 0.44 -0.94
N GLY A 175 -17.83 -0.01 -1.17
CA GLY A 175 -18.12 -1.42 -1.44
C GLY A 175 -19.61 -1.62 -1.68
N PHE A 176 -20.08 -2.87 -1.62
CA PHE A 176 -21.50 -3.16 -1.56
C PHE A 176 -21.83 -4.14 -0.44
N SER A 177 -23.05 -4.05 0.07
CA SER A 177 -23.59 -5.02 1.03
C SER A 177 -24.08 -6.26 0.27
N VAL A 178 -23.64 -7.44 0.68
CA VAL A 178 -24.01 -8.71 0.04
C VAL A 178 -25.51 -8.99 0.15
N SER A 179 -26.13 -8.67 1.28
CA SER A 179 -27.55 -8.93 1.54
C SER A 179 -28.47 -7.96 0.81
N SER A 180 -28.13 -6.68 0.77
CA SER A 180 -28.98 -5.66 0.14
C SER A 180 -28.63 -5.39 -1.32
N LEU A 181 -27.42 -5.78 -1.76
CA LEU A 181 -26.82 -5.46 -3.06
C LEU A 181 -26.70 -3.96 -3.35
N ASN A 182 -26.85 -3.11 -2.32
CA ASN A 182 -26.67 -1.67 -2.42
C ASN A 182 -25.20 -1.31 -2.28
N ARG A 183 -24.78 -0.26 -2.99
CA ARG A 183 -23.43 0.29 -2.83
C ARG A 183 -23.40 1.20 -1.62
N GLY A 184 -22.33 1.11 -0.84
CA GLY A 184 -22.13 1.94 0.34
C GLY A 184 -20.80 2.67 0.26
N SER A 185 -20.77 3.87 0.85
CA SER A 185 -19.54 4.60 1.10
C SER A 185 -19.52 5.07 2.56
N VAL A 186 -18.39 4.92 3.22
CA VAL A 186 -18.15 5.46 4.57
C VAL A 186 -16.84 6.24 4.54
N VAL A 187 -16.90 7.48 5.02
CA VAL A 187 -15.73 8.35 5.13
C VAL A 187 -15.38 8.48 6.61
N TYR A 188 -14.13 8.18 6.93
CA TYR A 188 -13.54 8.32 8.25
C TYR A 188 -12.55 9.49 8.22
N SER A 189 -12.60 10.37 9.23
CA SER A 189 -11.64 11.45 9.36
C SER A 189 -10.23 10.89 9.49
N GLY A 190 -9.27 11.48 8.79
CA GLY A 190 -7.84 11.13 8.96
C GLY A 190 -7.39 11.21 10.41
N SER A 191 -7.66 12.35 11.05
CA SER A 191 -7.12 12.73 12.36
C SER A 191 -7.48 11.81 13.54
N ASN A 192 -8.67 11.19 13.51
CA ASN A 192 -9.19 10.43 14.63
C ASN A 192 -9.96 9.15 14.25
N LEU A 193 -10.08 8.88 12.94
CA LEU A 193 -10.79 7.72 12.40
C LEU A 193 -12.28 7.66 12.79
N GLU A 194 -12.90 8.77 13.18
CA GLU A 194 -14.34 8.87 13.38
C GLU A 194 -15.07 9.00 12.04
N ILE A 195 -16.29 8.45 11.96
CA ILE A 195 -17.12 8.57 10.75
C ILE A 195 -17.57 10.03 10.60
N ILE A 196 -17.23 10.64 9.47
CA ILE A 196 -17.68 11.99 9.11
C ILE A 196 -18.78 11.97 8.04
N ASN A 197 -18.86 10.91 7.24
CA ASN A 197 -19.94 10.73 6.27
C ASN A 197 -20.25 9.25 6.02
N SER A 198 -21.50 8.94 5.72
CA SER A 198 -21.91 7.62 5.23
C SER A 198 -23.07 7.75 4.25
N SER A 199 -22.95 7.10 3.11
CA SER A 199 -23.99 7.05 2.08
C SER A 199 -24.29 5.63 1.64
N THR A 200 -25.53 5.41 1.19
CA THR A 200 -25.97 4.20 0.50
C THR A 200 -26.59 4.62 -0.83
N HIS A 201 -26.28 3.89 -1.89
CA HIS A 201 -26.65 4.16 -3.28
C HIS A 201 -27.35 2.98 -3.92
#